data_AF-A0A170YZU0-F1
#
_entry.id   AF-A0A170YZU0-F1
#
_cell.length_a   1.000
_cell.length_b   1.000
_cell.length_c   1.000
_cell.angle_alpha   90.00
_cell.angle_beta   90.00
_cell.angle_gamma   90.00
#
_symmetry.space_group_name_H-M   'P 1'
#
loop_
_entity.id
_entity.type
_entity.pdbx_description
1 polymer ?
#
loop_
_entity_poly.entity_id
_entity_poly.type
_entity_poly.pdbx_seq_one_letter_code
_entity_poly.pdbx_strand_id
1 'polypeptide(L)'
;ILRGFISNCIGFIIIIYECSELAISENFYPTVVGESVYGDFQEALYHLHKKLIATRHPEEIRGGGLLKYCNLLVRSYKPADPDRIKILERYMCSRFFIDFPDIGQQRIKLEGYLWNHFVGGPDDELLKYQYLMILHSVVEESTVCLMGHERR
;
A
#
# COMPACT_ATOMS: atom_id res chain seq x y z
N ILE A 1 -1.79 -5.50 3.38
CA ILE A 1 -2.42 -4.23 2.94
C ILE A 1 -2.48 -4.07 1.43
N LEU A 2 -1.40 -4.18 0.64
CA LEU A 2 -1.53 -4.30 -0.84
C LEU A 2 -0.26 -4.85 -1.50
N ARG A 3 0.50 -5.68 -0.77
CA ARG A 3 1.77 -6.20 -1.28
C ARG A 3 1.58 -7.38 -2.24
N GLY A 4 0.34 -7.74 -2.54
CA GLY A 4 0.07 -9.09 -3.04
C GLY A 4 -0.89 -9.25 -4.19
N PHE A 5 -1.13 -8.20 -4.96
CA PHE A 5 -2.21 -8.28 -5.93
C PHE A 5 -1.85 -9.13 -7.15
N ILE A 6 -0.61 -9.10 -7.62
CA ILE A 6 -0.19 -9.90 -8.78
C ILE A 6 1.29 -10.24 -8.62
N SER A 7 1.62 -11.51 -8.39
CA SER A 7 2.97 -12.01 -8.72
C SER A 7 2.99 -12.20 -10.22
N ASN A 8 3.88 -11.48 -10.88
CA ASN A 8 3.82 -11.25 -12.31
C ASN A 8 4.60 -12.37 -13.05
N CYS A 9 3.95 -13.10 -13.96
CA CYS A 9 4.59 -14.01 -14.92
C CYS A 9 5.38 -13.25 -16.01
N ILE A 10 6.23 -12.28 -15.60
CA ILE A 10 7.04 -11.45 -16.51
C ILE A 10 7.93 -12.32 -17.41
N GLY A 11 8.43 -13.46 -16.88
CA GLY A 11 9.27 -14.38 -17.67
C GLY A 11 8.57 -14.95 -18.90
N PHE A 12 7.28 -15.24 -18.83
CA PHE A 12 6.54 -15.84 -19.95
C PHE A 12 6.26 -14.83 -21.07
N ILE A 13 5.96 -13.57 -20.70
CA ILE A 13 5.70 -12.49 -21.67
C ILE A 13 6.99 -12.13 -22.42
N ILE A 14 8.15 -12.09 -21.74
CA ILE A 14 9.45 -11.81 -22.38
C ILE A 14 9.80 -12.91 -23.39
N ILE A 15 9.63 -14.18 -23.03
CA ILE A 15 9.93 -15.30 -23.94
C ILE A 15 9.05 -15.24 -25.20
N ILE A 16 7.79 -14.86 -25.10
CA ILE A 16 6.92 -14.74 -26.28
C ILE A 16 7.30 -13.54 -27.15
N TYR A 17 7.70 -12.41 -26.56
CA TYR A 17 8.23 -11.28 -27.34
C TYR A 17 9.57 -11.59 -28.04
N GLU A 18 10.43 -12.42 -27.44
CA GLU A 18 11.68 -12.84 -28.07
C GLU A 18 11.49 -13.96 -29.13
N CYS A 19 10.48 -14.83 -28.98
CA CYS A 19 10.26 -15.96 -29.89
C CYS A 19 9.15 -15.79 -30.93
N SER A 20 8.27 -14.79 -30.83
CA SER A 20 7.18 -14.59 -31.79
C SER A 20 7.35 -13.30 -32.59
N GLU A 21 7.51 -13.44 -33.93
CA GLU A 21 7.53 -12.30 -34.87
C GLU A 21 6.13 -11.70 -35.13
N LEU A 22 5.07 -12.26 -34.54
CA LEU A 22 3.68 -11.86 -34.75
C LEU A 22 3.22 -10.90 -33.65
N ALA A 23 2.70 -9.74 -34.04
CA ALA A 23 2.12 -8.78 -33.12
C ALA A 23 0.89 -9.38 -32.40
N ILE A 24 0.82 -9.18 -31.08
CA ILE A 24 -0.35 -9.56 -30.27
C ILE A 24 -1.59 -8.84 -30.81
N SER A 25 -2.67 -9.60 -31.04
CA SER A 25 -3.95 -9.09 -31.53
C SER A 25 -5.11 -9.73 -30.74
N GLU A 26 -6.34 -9.21 -30.88
CA GLU A 26 -7.52 -9.81 -30.23
C GLU A 26 -7.78 -11.28 -30.62
N ASN A 27 -7.25 -11.74 -31.74
CA ASN A 27 -7.38 -13.14 -32.16
C ASN A 27 -6.11 -13.97 -31.91
N PHE A 28 -5.05 -13.32 -31.42
CA PHE A 28 -3.76 -13.95 -31.15
C PHE A 28 -3.10 -13.31 -29.93
N TYR A 29 -3.37 -13.86 -28.76
CA TYR A 29 -2.74 -13.46 -27.52
C TYR A 29 -2.42 -14.69 -26.66
N PRO A 30 -1.30 -14.66 -25.93
CA PRO A 30 -0.96 -15.74 -25.02
C PRO A 30 -1.89 -15.74 -23.81
N THR A 31 -2.22 -16.93 -23.31
CA THR A 31 -2.86 -17.06 -22.01
C THR A 31 -1.86 -16.70 -20.92
N VAL A 32 -2.18 -15.68 -20.13
CA VAL A 32 -1.39 -15.27 -18.97
C VAL A 32 -2.15 -15.65 -17.71
N VAL A 33 -1.48 -16.36 -16.80
CA VAL A 33 -2.04 -16.71 -15.49
C VAL A 33 -1.58 -15.67 -14.47
N GLY A 34 -2.52 -15.07 -13.75
CA GLY A 34 -2.23 -14.16 -12.65
C GLY A 34 -2.47 -14.85 -11.32
N GLU A 35 -1.49 -14.81 -10.42
CA GLU A 35 -1.64 -15.33 -9.06
C GLU A 35 -1.70 -14.19 -8.05
N SER A 36 -2.63 -14.30 -7.10
CA SER A 36 -2.72 -13.37 -5.98
C SER A 36 -2.06 -13.96 -4.75
N VAL A 37 -1.01 -13.30 -4.25
CA VAL A 37 -0.39 -13.67 -2.96
C VAL A 37 -1.21 -13.17 -1.76
N TYR A 38 -2.37 -12.56 -2.00
CA TYR A 38 -3.41 -12.38 -0.98
C TYR A 38 -4.09 -13.73 -0.62
N GLY A 39 -3.97 -14.73 -1.49
CA GLY A 39 -4.58 -16.05 -1.35
C GLY A 39 -5.73 -16.23 -2.34
N ASP A 40 -6.88 -15.60 -2.09
CA ASP A 40 -8.02 -15.68 -3.01
C ASP A 40 -7.93 -14.59 -4.09
N PHE A 41 -7.80 -15.03 -5.35
CA PHE A 41 -7.70 -14.13 -6.50
C PHE A 41 -8.99 -13.33 -6.76
N GLN A 42 -10.17 -13.96 -6.63
CA GLN A 42 -11.44 -13.28 -6.89
C GLN A 42 -11.73 -12.23 -5.81
N GLU A 43 -11.45 -12.56 -4.55
CA GLU A 43 -11.60 -11.60 -3.45
C GLU A 43 -10.60 -10.44 -3.58
N ALA A 44 -9.35 -10.73 -3.95
CA ALA A 44 -8.39 -9.68 -4.28
C ALA A 44 -8.95 -8.81 -5.40
N LEU A 45 -9.29 -9.37 -6.56
CA LEU A 45 -9.82 -8.62 -7.69
C LEU A 45 -11.04 -7.76 -7.30
N TYR A 46 -11.93 -8.28 -6.46
CA TYR A 46 -13.05 -7.52 -5.89
C TYR A 46 -12.58 -6.30 -5.09
N HIS A 47 -11.62 -6.48 -4.17
CA HIS A 47 -11.03 -5.37 -3.41
C HIS A 47 -10.37 -4.33 -4.33
N LEU A 48 -9.70 -4.75 -5.41
CA LEU A 48 -9.11 -3.81 -6.37
C LEU A 48 -10.18 -2.99 -7.09
N HIS A 49 -11.21 -3.65 -7.64
CA HIS A 49 -12.30 -2.98 -8.35
C HIS A 49 -13.11 -2.04 -7.46
N LYS A 50 -13.29 -2.40 -6.19
CA LYS A 50 -14.04 -1.58 -5.20
C LYS A 50 -13.17 -0.59 -4.44
N LYS A 51 -11.86 -0.53 -4.72
CA LYS A 51 -10.87 0.27 -3.99
C LYS A 51 -10.93 0.04 -2.47
N LEU A 52 -10.92 -1.23 -2.06
CA LEU A 52 -11.01 -1.63 -0.66
C LEU A 52 -9.63 -1.97 -0.08
N ILE A 53 -9.42 -1.61 1.18
CA ILE A 53 -8.23 -1.90 1.97
C ILE A 53 -8.56 -3.08 2.89
N ALA A 54 -7.93 -4.22 2.61
CA ALA A 54 -8.07 -5.43 3.40
C ALA A 54 -6.70 -6.05 3.73
N THR A 55 -6.64 -6.78 4.83
CA THR A 55 -5.46 -7.57 5.21
C THR A 55 -5.92 -8.85 5.90
N ARG A 56 -5.37 -9.99 5.50
CA ARG A 56 -5.63 -11.29 6.16
C ARG A 56 -4.68 -11.55 7.33
N HIS A 57 -3.44 -11.06 7.19
CA HIS A 57 -2.35 -11.22 8.15
C HIS A 57 -1.92 -9.87 8.75
N PRO A 58 -2.71 -9.28 9.67
CA PRO A 58 -2.30 -8.04 10.34
C PRO A 58 -0.98 -8.18 11.11
N GLU A 59 -0.67 -9.36 11.64
CA GLU A 59 0.56 -9.70 12.38
C GLU A 59 1.84 -9.53 11.55
N GLU A 60 1.75 -9.68 10.23
CA GLU A 60 2.88 -9.51 9.31
C GLU A 60 3.14 -8.06 8.94
N ILE A 61 2.25 -7.14 9.32
CA ILE A 61 2.46 -5.71 9.06
C ILE A 61 3.73 -5.27 9.82
N ARG A 62 4.60 -4.58 9.10
CA ARG A 62 5.77 -3.85 9.61
C ARG A 62 5.49 -2.34 9.57
N GLY A 63 6.38 -1.51 10.10
CA GLY A 63 6.16 -0.07 10.25
C GLY A 63 5.80 0.65 8.96
N GLY A 64 6.37 0.24 7.82
CA GLY A 64 5.99 0.77 6.51
C GLY A 64 4.52 0.52 6.09
N GLY A 65 3.80 -0.33 6.81
CA GLY A 65 2.37 -0.57 6.61
C GLY A 65 1.51 0.67 6.86
N LEU A 66 1.85 1.48 7.87
CA LEU A 66 1.17 2.74 8.14
C LEU A 66 1.26 3.70 6.94
N LEU A 67 2.48 3.91 6.42
CA LEU A 67 2.71 4.78 5.27
C LEU A 67 1.93 4.30 4.03
N LYS A 68 1.94 2.99 3.79
CA LYS A 68 1.17 2.39 2.69
C LYS A 68 -0.34 2.56 2.88
N TYR A 69 -0.84 2.41 4.09
CA TYR A 69 -2.25 2.61 4.41
C TYR A 69 -2.69 4.06 4.12
N CYS A 70 -1.96 5.05 4.64
CA CYS A 70 -2.27 6.47 4.40
C CYS A 70 -2.22 6.83 2.90
N ASN A 71 -1.29 6.27 2.13
CA ASN A 71 -1.21 6.50 0.68
C ASN A 71 -2.45 5.95 -0.05
N LEU A 72 -2.99 4.81 0.40
CA LEU A 72 -4.22 4.26 -0.16
C LEU A 72 -5.43 5.15 0.14
N LEU A 73 -5.52 5.72 1.33
CA LEU A 73 -6.59 6.66 1.69
C LEU A 73 -6.57 7.91 0.79
N VAL A 74 -5.40 8.50 0.53
CA VAL A 74 -5.26 9.63 -0.42
C VAL A 74 -5.77 9.26 -1.81
N ARG A 75 -5.55 8.01 -2.24
CA ARG A 75 -6.00 7.48 -3.55
C ARG A 75 -7.48 7.04 -3.55
N SER A 76 -8.25 7.49 -2.55
CA SER A 76 -9.67 7.20 -2.34
C SER A 76 -9.99 5.73 -2.08
N TYR A 77 -9.04 4.94 -1.58
CA TYR A 77 -9.37 3.61 -1.08
C TYR A 77 -10.03 3.71 0.29
N LYS A 78 -10.87 2.72 0.62
CA LYS A 78 -11.63 2.67 1.87
C LYS A 78 -11.38 1.34 2.59
N PRO A 79 -11.39 1.30 3.93
CA PRO A 79 -11.36 0.05 4.67
C PRO A 79 -12.49 -0.88 4.24
N ALA A 80 -12.17 -2.16 4.00
CA ALA A 80 -13.19 -3.17 3.73
C ALA A 80 -14.09 -3.42 4.95
N ASP A 81 -13.53 -3.26 6.14
CA ASP A 81 -14.20 -3.42 7.43
C ASP A 81 -14.01 -2.15 8.28
N PRO A 82 -15.02 -1.26 8.34
CA PRO A 82 -14.97 -0.02 9.12
C PRO A 82 -14.90 -0.25 10.63
N ASP A 83 -15.41 -1.37 11.14
CA ASP A 83 -15.44 -1.65 12.57
C ASP A 83 -14.07 -2.10 13.07
N ARG A 84 -13.32 -2.83 12.24
CA ARG A 84 -11.96 -3.30 12.56
C ARG A 84 -10.86 -2.31 12.25
N ILE A 85 -11.12 -1.28 11.44
CA ILE A 85 -10.03 -0.41 10.96
C ILE A 85 -9.33 0.34 12.08
N LYS A 86 -10.06 0.80 13.10
CA LYS A 86 -9.47 1.54 14.23
C LYS A 86 -8.51 0.68 15.05
N ILE A 87 -8.75 -0.64 15.13
CA ILE A 87 -7.82 -1.59 15.75
C ILE A 87 -6.56 -1.73 14.88
N LEU A 88 -6.76 -1.82 13.56
CA LEU A 88 -5.66 -1.91 12.60
C LEU A 88 -4.78 -0.65 12.59
N GLU A 89 -5.37 0.55 12.63
CA GLU A 89 -4.63 1.81 12.69
C GLU A 89 -3.74 1.88 13.94
N ARG A 90 -4.27 1.53 15.11
CA ARG A 90 -3.48 1.43 16.36
C ARG A 90 -2.32 0.46 16.23
N TYR A 91 -2.54 -0.71 15.62
CA TYR A 91 -1.49 -1.69 15.38
C TYR A 91 -0.42 -1.15 14.42
N MET A 92 -0.83 -0.51 13.32
CA MET A 92 0.10 0.09 12.35
C MET A 92 0.94 1.22 12.97
N CYS A 93 0.31 2.10 13.75
CA CYS A 93 1.01 3.15 14.49
C CYS A 93 2.03 2.55 15.47
N SER A 94 1.61 1.58 16.31
CA SER A 94 2.53 0.92 17.23
C SER A 94 3.70 0.25 16.51
N ARG A 95 3.45 -0.46 15.41
CA ARG A 95 4.51 -1.10 14.64
C ARG A 95 5.44 -0.11 13.96
N PHE A 96 4.94 1.05 13.55
CA PHE A 96 5.76 2.13 13.00
C PHE A 96 6.76 2.66 14.03
N PHE A 97 6.31 2.99 15.24
CA PHE A 97 7.20 3.48 16.29
C PHE A 97 8.18 2.40 16.80
N ILE A 98 7.76 1.14 16.87
CA ILE A 98 8.65 0.02 17.23
C ILE A 98 9.75 -0.19 16.18
N ASP A 99 9.40 -0.13 14.89
CA ASP A 99 10.36 -0.35 13.81
C ASP A 99 11.25 0.88 13.55
N PHE A 100 10.76 2.09 13.90
CA PHE A 100 11.46 3.38 13.73
C PHE A 100 11.37 4.22 15.02
N PRO A 101 12.12 3.85 16.08
CA PRO A 101 11.99 4.50 17.40
C PRO A 101 12.63 5.89 17.45
N ASP A 102 13.55 6.21 16.53
CA ASP A 102 14.25 7.50 16.49
C ASP A 102 13.62 8.47 15.47
N ILE A 103 13.53 9.75 15.83
CA ILE A 103 12.94 10.79 14.98
C ILE A 103 13.71 10.98 13.67
N GLY A 104 15.03 10.79 13.68
CA GLY A 104 15.86 10.80 12.49
C GLY A 104 15.50 9.64 11.55
N GLN A 105 15.30 8.44 12.08
CA GLN A 105 14.84 7.29 11.28
C GLN A 105 13.45 7.48 10.71
N GLN A 106 12.50 8.01 11.51
CA GLN A 106 11.14 8.32 11.06
C GLN A 106 11.16 9.34 9.92
N ARG A 107 11.97 10.40 10.07
CA ARG A 107 12.16 11.44 9.04
C ARG A 107 12.72 10.86 7.75
N ILE A 108 13.85 10.13 7.82
CA ILE A 108 14.47 9.50 6.64
C ILE A 108 13.46 8.57 5.96
N LYS A 109 12.69 7.81 6.74
CA LYS A 109 11.71 6.89 6.17
C LYS A 109 10.56 7.62 5.47
N LEU A 110 10.06 8.71 6.05
CA LEU A 110 8.99 9.51 5.49
C LEU A 110 9.45 10.28 4.24
N GLU A 111 10.60 10.96 4.31
CA GLU A 111 11.19 11.67 3.16
C GLU A 111 11.44 10.71 1.99
N GLY A 112 12.04 9.54 2.27
CA GLY A 112 12.23 8.51 1.26
C GLY A 112 10.91 7.95 0.71
N TYR A 113 9.86 7.86 1.53
CA TYR A 113 8.54 7.44 1.05
C TYR A 113 7.93 8.48 0.11
N LEU A 114 7.96 9.76 0.47
CA LEU A 114 7.47 10.87 -0.35
C LEU A 114 8.19 10.94 -1.69
N TRP A 115 9.53 10.85 -1.66
CA TRP A 115 10.38 10.87 -2.85
C TRP A 115 10.09 9.73 -3.82
N ASN A 116 9.65 8.56 -3.35
CA ASN A 116 9.42 7.41 -4.22
C ASN A 116 7.97 7.31 -4.75
N HIS A 117 7.00 7.98 -4.11
CA HIS A 117 5.57 7.76 -4.42
C HIS A 117 4.83 8.99 -4.95
N PHE A 118 5.45 10.18 -4.89
CA PHE A 118 4.82 11.45 -5.25
C PHE A 118 5.73 12.28 -6.17
N VAL A 119 6.12 11.69 -7.31
CA VAL A 119 6.98 12.31 -8.33
C VAL A 119 6.40 12.07 -9.72
N GLY A 120 6.33 13.14 -10.52
CA GLY A 120 6.03 13.12 -11.95
C GLY A 120 4.66 13.68 -12.37
N GLY A 121 3.87 14.26 -11.46
CA GLY A 121 2.54 14.81 -11.74
C GLY A 121 2.38 16.31 -11.43
N PRO A 122 1.48 17.02 -12.14
CA PRO A 122 1.20 18.44 -11.88
C PRO A 122 0.59 18.69 -10.49
N ASP A 123 -0.06 17.68 -9.90
CA ASP A 123 -0.75 17.76 -8.61
C ASP A 123 0.04 17.10 -7.45
N ASP A 124 1.31 16.75 -7.67
CA ASP A 124 2.11 15.98 -6.70
C ASP A 124 2.22 16.70 -5.35
N GLU A 125 2.42 18.01 -5.36
CA GLU A 125 2.59 18.79 -4.12
C GLU A 125 1.29 18.84 -3.31
N LEU A 126 0.14 18.89 -3.98
CA LEU A 126 -1.17 18.80 -3.32
C LEU A 126 -1.40 17.40 -2.74
N LEU A 127 -1.05 16.34 -3.49
CA LEU A 127 -1.18 14.96 -3.03
C LEU A 127 -0.24 14.65 -1.86
N LYS A 128 0.99 15.18 -1.86
CA LYS A 128 1.91 15.09 -0.72
C LYS A 128 1.32 15.76 0.51
N TYR A 129 0.76 16.97 0.36
CA TYR A 129 0.14 17.68 1.47
C TYR A 129 -1.05 16.87 2.03
N GLN A 130 -1.96 16.40 1.17
CA GLN A 130 -3.09 15.57 1.59
C GLN A 130 -2.63 14.29 2.29
N TYR A 131 -1.58 13.64 1.77
CA TYR A 131 -0.97 12.46 2.40
C TYR A 131 -0.46 12.76 3.81
N LEU A 132 0.26 13.86 3.98
CA LEU A 132 0.78 14.26 5.29
C LEU A 132 -0.36 14.60 6.27
N MET A 133 -1.43 15.24 5.80
CA MET A 133 -2.62 15.52 6.63
C MET A 133 -3.33 14.23 7.07
N ILE A 134 -3.48 13.25 6.17
CA ILE A 134 -4.05 11.95 6.52
C ILE A 134 -3.15 11.21 7.50
N LEU A 135 -1.84 11.18 7.25
CA LEU A 135 -0.88 10.52 8.14
C LEU A 135 -0.93 11.16 9.55
N HIS A 136 -0.96 12.49 9.62
CA HIS A 136 -1.10 13.21 10.88
C HIS A 136 -2.38 12.82 11.62
N SER A 137 -3.55 12.87 10.96
CA SER A 137 -4.84 12.51 11.57
C SER A 137 -4.86 11.06 12.07
N VAL A 138 -4.35 10.09 11.29
CA VAL A 138 -4.29 8.69 11.70
C VAL A 138 -3.39 8.52 12.93
N VAL A 139 -2.21 9.15 12.94
CA VAL A 139 -1.28 9.11 14.09
C VAL A 139 -1.89 9.78 15.31
N GLU A 140 -2.53 10.94 15.15
CA GLU A 140 -3.17 11.69 16.24
C GLU A 140 -4.30 10.88 16.90
N GLU A 141 -5.17 10.25 16.11
CA GLU A 141 -6.32 9.50 16.60
C GLU A 141 -5.96 8.11 17.14
N SER A 142 -4.90 7.49 16.63
CA SER A 142 -4.61 6.07 16.88
C SER A 142 -3.37 5.81 17.74
N THR A 143 -2.63 6.85 18.13
CA THR A 143 -1.50 6.71 19.05
C THR A 143 -1.98 6.79 20.50
N VAL A 144 -1.80 5.71 21.25
CA VAL A 144 -2.22 5.60 22.66
C VAL A 144 -1.33 6.48 23.56
N CYS A 145 -1.90 7.00 24.66
CA CYS A 145 -1.26 7.95 25.58
C CYS A 145 0.15 7.57 26.10
N LEU A 146 0.51 6.30 26.10
CA LEU A 146 1.85 5.82 26.48
C LEU A 146 2.96 6.24 25.50
N MET A 147 2.61 6.58 24.26
CA MET A 147 3.52 7.13 23.23
C MET A 147 3.31 8.63 23.03
N GLY A 148 2.80 9.33 24.04
CA GLY A 148 2.48 10.77 23.95
C GLY A 148 3.69 11.70 23.76
N HIS A 149 4.92 11.22 23.99
CA HIS A 149 6.14 11.96 23.67
C HIS A 149 6.50 11.84 22.18
N GLU A 150 6.42 10.63 21.61
CA GLU A 150 6.67 10.38 20.18
C GLU A 150 5.59 11.00 19.26
N ARG A 151 4.39 11.20 19.81
CA ARG A 151 3.27 11.86 19.12
C ARG A 151 3.49 13.37 18.89
N ARG A 152 4.29 14.04 19.74
CA ARG A 152 4.41 15.51 19.75
C ARG A 152 5.54 16.02 18.87
#